data_AF-A0A6M0K1Y2-F1
#
_entry.id   AF-A0A6M0K1Y2-F1
#
_cell.length_a   1.000
_cell.length_b   1.000
_cell.length_c   1.000
_cell.angle_alpha   90.00
_cell.angle_beta   90.00
_cell.angle_gamma   90.00
#
_symmetry.space_group_name_H-M   'P 1'
#
loop_
_entity.id
_entity.type
_entity.pdbx_description
1 polymer ?
#
loop_
_entity_poly.entity_id
_entity_poly.type
_entity_poly.pdbx_seq_one_letter_code
_entity_poly.pdbx_strand_id
1 'polypeptide(L)'
;MPDPRLIMYHKHPTSARTRFLKLDHGGVCGFEALPAEAGLSEKTLDDSKLVSHPAFLLRDAETRLGLPSGSLEAESGYRCKVTTEGGSTEVFLARFTGMDPPFDAAEASGASFIDLTQARALPQVELALLRLAYERILG
;
A
#
# COMPACT_ATOMS: atom_id res chain seq x y z
N MET A 1 16.71 -8.98 -5.84
CA MET A 1 15.55 -8.17 -6.31
C MET A 1 14.98 -7.51 -5.08
N PRO A 2 14.62 -6.22 -5.12
CA PRO A 2 14.05 -5.54 -3.96
C PRO A 2 12.72 -6.18 -3.56
N ASP A 3 12.45 -6.24 -2.26
CA ASP A 3 11.27 -6.90 -1.70
C ASP A 3 9.98 -6.21 -2.14
N PRO A 4 8.89 -6.97 -2.39
CA PRO A 4 7.61 -6.39 -2.77
C PRO A 4 7.04 -5.53 -1.64
N ARG A 5 6.34 -4.47 -2.03
CA ARG A 5 5.81 -3.42 -1.15
C ARG A 5 4.29 -3.49 -1.07
N LEU A 6 3.73 -2.85 -0.05
CA LEU A 6 2.29 -2.83 0.19
C LEU A 6 1.79 -1.39 0.39
N ILE A 7 0.68 -1.06 -0.27
CA ILE A 7 -0.18 0.07 0.08
C ILE A 7 -1.38 -0.50 0.82
N MET A 8 -1.71 0.07 1.97
CA MET A 8 -2.83 -0.37 2.79
C MET A 8 -3.91 0.70 2.84
N TYR A 9 -5.18 0.28 2.70
CA TYR A 9 -6.31 1.19 2.68
C TYR A 9 -7.50 0.63 3.45
N HIS A 10 -8.34 1.51 3.97
CA HIS A 10 -9.66 1.19 4.50
C HIS A 10 -10.72 1.86 3.63
N LYS A 11 -11.79 1.13 3.30
CA LYS A 11 -12.98 1.68 2.62
C LYS A 11 -14.18 1.39 3.49
N HIS A 12 -14.79 2.44 4.03
CA HIS A 12 -15.97 2.27 4.87
C HIS A 12 -17.14 1.71 4.04
N PRO A 13 -17.81 0.63 4.47
CA PRO A 13 -18.78 -0.09 3.65
C PRO A 13 -20.03 0.74 3.29
N THR A 14 -20.46 1.64 4.18
CA THR A 14 -21.64 2.49 3.96
C THR A 14 -21.34 3.80 3.22
N SER A 15 -20.39 4.61 3.71
CA SER A 15 -20.09 5.94 3.15
C SER A 15 -19.15 5.90 1.95
N ALA A 16 -18.56 4.74 1.64
CA ALA A 16 -17.47 4.58 0.68
C ALA A 16 -16.24 5.47 0.98
N ARG A 17 -16.12 6.03 2.19
CA ARG A 17 -14.96 6.85 2.58
C ARG A 17 -13.71 5.98 2.55
N THR A 18 -12.77 6.37 1.70
CA THR A 18 -11.47 5.69 1.54
C THR A 18 -10.39 6.44 2.30
N ARG A 19 -9.65 5.72 3.14
CA ARG A 19 -8.46 6.20 3.83
C ARG A 19 -7.28 5.31 3.51
N PHE A 20 -6.10 5.88 3.44
CA PHE A 20 -4.84 5.16 3.25
C PHE A 20 -4.02 5.19 4.53
N LEU A 21 -3.27 4.12 4.81
CA LEU A 21 -2.33 4.10 5.91
C LEU A 21 -1.05 4.83 5.50
N LYS A 22 -0.75 5.94 6.18
CA LYS A 22 0.53 6.63 6.15
C LYS A 22 1.40 6.09 7.27
N LEU A 23 2.54 5.54 6.92
CA LEU A 23 3.52 4.96 7.83
C LEU A 23 4.33 6.05 8.55
N ASP A 24 5.06 5.63 9.58
CA ASP A 24 5.88 6.47 10.45
C ASP A 24 6.92 7.31 9.69
N HIS A 25 7.54 6.74 8.66
CA HIS A 25 8.49 7.41 7.78
C HIS A 25 7.85 8.45 6.85
N GLY A 26 6.53 8.62 6.94
CA GLY A 26 5.79 9.65 6.23
C GLY A 26 5.27 9.26 4.84
N GLY A 27 5.53 8.03 4.39
CA GLY A 27 5.03 7.49 3.13
C GLY A 27 3.86 6.52 3.31
N VAL A 28 3.32 6.00 2.21
CA VAL A 28 2.20 5.02 2.16
C VAL A 28 2.61 3.71 1.50
N CYS A 29 3.81 3.64 0.92
CA CYS A 29 4.35 2.45 0.28
C CYS A 29 5.30 1.75 1.25
N GLY A 30 4.82 0.69 1.90
CA GLY A 30 5.47 0.13 3.08
C GLY A 30 6.35 -1.09 2.87
N PHE A 31 7.16 -1.46 3.87
CA PHE A 31 7.28 -0.78 5.20
C PHE A 31 8.47 0.18 5.34
N GLU A 32 9.27 0.34 4.30
CA GLU A 32 10.38 1.30 4.31
C GLU A 32 10.16 2.32 3.21
N ALA A 33 10.63 3.53 3.45
CA ALA A 33 10.58 4.61 2.48
C ALA A 33 11.18 4.17 1.14
N LEU A 34 10.49 4.50 0.05
CA LEU A 34 11.06 4.38 -1.27
C LEU A 34 12.29 5.31 -1.39
N PRO A 35 13.35 4.88 -2.08
CA PRO A 35 14.46 5.78 -2.44
C PRO A 35 13.97 7.02 -3.18
N ALA A 36 14.69 8.14 -3.07
CA ALA A 36 14.26 9.42 -3.63
C ALA A 36 14.15 9.39 -5.16
N GLU A 37 14.96 8.57 -5.81
CA GLU A 37 15.02 8.33 -7.25
C GLU A 37 14.02 7.27 -7.74
N ALA A 38 13.19 6.71 -6.84
CA ALA A 38 12.19 5.72 -7.22
C ALA A 38 11.18 6.29 -8.23
N GLY A 39 10.96 5.54 -9.31
CA GLY A 39 10.04 5.90 -10.39
C GLY A 39 8.94 4.87 -10.58
N LEU A 40 7.76 5.32 -10.99
CA LEU A 40 6.68 4.42 -11.41
C LEU A 40 6.99 3.90 -12.83
N SER A 41 6.98 2.59 -13.02
CA SER A 41 7.17 1.97 -14.33
C SER A 41 5.88 2.03 -15.14
N GLU A 42 5.94 2.55 -16.37
CA GLU A 42 4.81 2.62 -17.31
C GLU A 42 4.39 1.24 -17.86
N LYS A 43 5.26 0.22 -17.77
CA LYS A 43 4.95 -1.14 -18.24
C LYS A 43 4.01 -1.86 -17.27
N THR A 44 2.75 -2.00 -17.68
CA THR A 44 1.78 -2.92 -17.07
C THR A 44 2.10 -4.36 -17.51
N LEU A 45 2.39 -5.22 -16.52
CA LEU A 45 2.23 -6.68 -16.51
C LEU A 45 2.31 -7.44 -17.84
N ASP A 46 3.51 -7.59 -18.39
CA ASP A 46 3.86 -8.76 -19.18
C ASP A 46 5.37 -9.03 -18.95
N ASP A 47 5.76 -10.30 -18.80
CA ASP A 47 7.13 -10.81 -18.59
C ASP A 47 7.75 -10.80 -17.18
N SER A 48 7.04 -11.30 -16.17
CA SER A 48 7.77 -11.95 -15.06
C SER A 48 7.21 -13.31 -14.70
N LYS A 49 8.02 -14.34 -14.96
CA LYS A 49 7.76 -15.75 -14.61
C LYS A 49 7.72 -16.01 -13.10
N LEU A 50 8.04 -15.01 -12.28
CA LEU A 50 7.95 -15.07 -10.83
C LEU A 50 6.77 -14.20 -10.37
N VAL A 51 5.69 -14.84 -9.93
CA VAL A 51 4.54 -14.16 -9.33
C VAL A 51 4.79 -14.09 -7.83
N SER A 52 5.11 -12.91 -7.30
CA SER A 52 5.16 -12.71 -5.86
C SER A 52 3.74 -12.82 -5.31
N HIS A 53 3.48 -13.80 -4.45
CA HIS A 53 2.16 -13.94 -3.83
C HIS A 53 2.02 -12.97 -2.64
N PRO A 54 0.97 -12.12 -2.61
CA PRO A 54 0.82 -11.10 -1.58
C PRO A 54 0.56 -11.69 -0.18
N ALA A 55 0.18 -12.96 -0.07
CA ALA A 55 -0.18 -13.59 1.21
C ALA A 55 0.90 -13.47 2.30
N PHE A 56 2.18 -13.56 1.94
CA PHE A 56 3.27 -13.35 2.89
C PHE A 56 3.36 -11.88 3.35
N LEU A 57 3.19 -10.93 2.43
CA LEU A 57 3.19 -9.49 2.73
C LEU A 57 2.05 -9.11 3.66
N LEU A 58 0.85 -9.67 3.46
CA LEU A 58 -0.28 -9.41 4.34
C LEU A 58 0.01 -9.85 5.78
N ARG A 59 0.57 -11.06 5.95
CA ARG A 59 0.92 -11.60 7.27
C ARG A 59 2.03 -10.80 7.95
N ASP A 60 3.04 -10.38 7.20
CA ASP A 60 4.10 -9.51 7.72
C ASP A 60 3.52 -8.15 8.13
N ALA A 61 2.63 -7.57 7.32
CA ALA A 61 1.95 -6.32 7.64
C ALA A 61 1.07 -6.42 8.90
N GLU A 62 0.28 -7.49 9.01
CA GLU A 62 -0.52 -7.76 10.21
C GLU A 62 0.36 -7.88 11.45
N THR A 63 1.48 -8.58 11.35
CA THR A 63 2.43 -8.74 12.46
C THR A 63 3.05 -7.40 12.86
N ARG A 64 3.53 -6.59 11.90
CA ARG A 64 4.16 -5.29 12.15
C ARG A 64 3.20 -4.27 12.76
N LEU A 65 1.93 -4.32 12.35
CA LEU A 65 0.88 -3.42 12.83
C LEU A 65 0.18 -3.96 14.09
N GLY A 66 0.55 -5.14 14.61
CA GLY A 66 -0.08 -5.74 15.78
C GLY A 66 -1.55 -6.13 15.55
N LEU A 67 -1.90 -6.49 14.32
CA LEU A 67 -3.27 -6.81 13.91
C LEU A 67 -3.56 -8.31 14.01
N PRO A 68 -4.83 -8.70 14.26
CA PRO A 68 -5.26 -10.07 14.10
C PRO A 68 -5.03 -10.62 12.69
N SER A 69 -4.73 -11.91 12.58
CA SER A 69 -4.65 -12.62 11.31
C SER A 69 -5.95 -12.48 10.52
N GLY A 70 -5.88 -12.07 9.25
CA GLY A 70 -7.04 -11.82 8.38
C GLY A 70 -7.63 -10.42 8.47
N SER A 71 -6.93 -9.48 9.12
CA SER A 71 -7.31 -8.06 9.15
C SER A 71 -7.04 -7.37 7.82
N LEU A 72 -6.18 -7.96 6.97
CA LEU A 72 -5.85 -7.46 5.64
C LEU A 72 -6.22 -8.46 4.54
N GLU A 73 -6.78 -7.95 3.45
CA GLU A 73 -7.06 -8.70 2.23
C GLU A 73 -6.38 -8.05 1.03
N ALA A 74 -5.74 -8.84 0.17
CA ALA A 74 -5.14 -8.31 -1.06
C ALA A 74 -6.22 -7.92 -2.07
N GLU A 75 -6.08 -6.73 -2.67
CA GLU A 75 -6.93 -6.27 -3.76
C GLU A 75 -6.53 -6.96 -5.06
N SER A 76 -7.41 -7.83 -5.55
CA SER A 76 -7.18 -8.54 -6.81
C SER A 76 -7.02 -7.57 -7.98
N GLY A 77 -6.16 -7.89 -8.95
CA GLY A 77 -5.96 -7.08 -10.15
C GLY A 77 -5.21 -5.75 -9.94
N TYR A 78 -4.82 -5.42 -8.70
CA TYR A 78 -3.89 -4.33 -8.45
C TYR A 78 -2.46 -4.85 -8.37
N ARG A 79 -1.59 -4.37 -9.27
CA ARG A 79 -0.14 -4.60 -9.21
C ARG A 79 0.58 -3.52 -9.99
N CYS A 80 1.36 -2.71 -9.28
CA CYS A 80 2.21 -1.69 -9.88
C CYS A 80 3.68 -2.10 -9.77
N LYS A 81 4.53 -1.49 -10.59
CA LYS A 81 5.98 -1.73 -10.56
C LYS A 81 6.70 -0.41 -10.33
N VAL A 82 7.59 -0.40 -9.33
CA VAL A 82 8.45 0.75 -9.02
C VAL A 82 9.88 0.38 -9.37
N THR A 83 10.57 1.27 -10.09
CA THR A 83 11.98 1.13 -10.46
C THR A 83 12.85 1.94 -9.52
N THR A 84 13.94 1.33 -9.05
CA THR A 84 15.01 1.95 -8.26
C THR A 84 16.36 1.56 -8.88
N GLU A 85 17.46 2.16 -8.43
CA GLU A 85 18.81 1.72 -8.84
C GLU A 85 19.08 0.25 -8.52
N GLY A 86 18.52 -0.26 -7.41
CA GLY A 86 18.62 -1.66 -6.99
C GLY A 86 17.74 -2.64 -7.79
N GLY A 87 17.02 -2.15 -8.81
CA GLY A 87 16.10 -2.92 -9.62
C GLY A 87 14.64 -2.55 -9.37
N SER A 88 13.72 -3.38 -9.87
CA SER A 88 12.29 -3.12 -9.75
C SER A 88 11.65 -3.94 -8.64
N THR A 89 10.71 -3.32 -7.93
CA THR A 89 9.85 -3.96 -6.94
C THR A 89 8.38 -3.85 -7.34
N GLU A 90 7.57 -4.79 -6.86
CA GLU A 90 6.13 -4.83 -7.07
C GLU A 90 5.42 -4.17 -5.90
N VAL A 91 4.37 -3.40 -6.20
CA VAL A 91 3.52 -2.77 -5.19
C VAL A 91 2.14 -3.39 -5.27
N PHE A 92 1.72 -3.99 -4.17
CA PHE A 92 0.38 -4.55 -3.98
C PHE A 92 -0.50 -3.57 -3.20
N LEU A 93 -1.81 -3.80 -3.26
CA LEU A 93 -2.80 -3.04 -2.51
C LEU A 93 -3.52 -4.01 -1.57
N ALA A 94 -3.69 -3.61 -0.31
CA ALA A 94 -4.40 -4.38 0.70
C ALA A 94 -5.47 -3.56 1.40
N ARG A 95 -6.63 -4.18 1.61
CA ARG A 95 -7.79 -3.60 2.27
C ARG A 95 -7.88 -4.08 3.71
N PHE A 96 -8.08 -3.15 4.64
CA PHE A 96 -8.52 -3.48 6.00
C PHE A 96 -9.96 -4.01 5.98
N THR A 97 -10.18 -5.16 6.62
CA THR A 97 -11.48 -5.87 6.56
C THR A 97 -12.50 -5.38 7.58
N GLY A 98 -12.05 -4.69 8.64
CA GLY A 98 -12.90 -4.17 9.70
C GLY A 98 -13.86 -3.06 9.26
N MET A 99 -14.95 -2.87 10.03
CA MET A 99 -15.91 -1.78 9.81
C MET A 99 -15.22 -0.42 9.92
N ASP A 100 -14.44 -0.23 10.99
CA ASP A 100 -13.65 0.96 11.25
C ASP A 100 -12.16 0.72 10.91
N PRO A 101 -11.42 1.77 10.54
CA PRO A 101 -9.97 1.70 10.48
C PRO A 101 -9.40 1.33 11.87
N PRO A 102 -8.37 0.48 11.95
CA PRO A 102 -7.70 0.16 13.21
C PRO A 102 -6.80 1.31 13.68
N PHE A 103 -7.40 2.44 14.11
CA PHE A 103 -6.69 3.66 14.50
C PHE A 103 -5.68 3.40 15.62
N ASP A 104 -6.09 2.72 16.69
CA ASP A 104 -5.22 2.46 17.84
C ASP A 104 -3.97 1.65 17.45
N ALA A 105 -4.14 0.66 16.56
CA ALA A 105 -3.03 -0.16 16.09
C ALA A 105 -2.07 0.63 15.18
N ALA A 106 -2.62 1.48 14.30
CA ALA A 106 -1.81 2.37 13.47
C ALA A 106 -1.02 3.38 14.33
N GLU A 107 -1.66 4.02 15.30
CA GLU A 107 -1.01 4.99 16.19
C GLU A 107 0.09 4.32 17.03
N ALA A 108 -0.15 3.10 17.51
CA ALA A 108 0.86 2.32 18.25
C ALA A 108 2.11 2.01 17.41
N SER A 109 1.98 1.94 16.07
CA SER A 109 3.10 1.79 15.13
C SER A 109 3.61 3.11 14.55
N GLY A 110 3.18 4.27 15.07
CA GLY A 110 3.52 5.60 14.55
C GLY A 110 2.90 5.94 13.19
N ALA A 111 2.01 5.08 12.69
CA ALA A 111 1.26 5.28 11.45
C ALA A 111 -0.03 6.07 11.72
N SER A 112 -0.64 6.58 10.65
CA SER A 112 -1.90 7.32 10.70
C SER A 112 -2.74 7.09 9.45
N PHE A 113 -4.06 7.16 9.58
CA PHE A 113 -4.95 7.10 8.42
C PHE A 113 -5.15 8.49 7.82
N ILE A 114 -4.97 8.61 6.51
CA ILE A 114 -5.15 9.85 5.75
C ILE A 114 -6.16 9.69 4.62
N ASP A 115 -6.95 10.73 4.36
CA ASP A 115 -7.76 10.85 3.14
C ASP A 115 -6.84 11.25 1.95
N LEU A 116 -7.27 11.00 0.71
CA LEU A 116 -6.48 11.35 -0.49
C LEU A 116 -6.11 12.84 -0.55
N THR A 117 -6.98 13.73 -0.05
CA THR A 117 -6.74 15.18 -0.02
C THR A 117 -5.61 15.58 0.94
N GLN A 118 -5.28 14.74 1.91
CA GLN A 118 -4.20 14.93 2.89
C GLN A 118 -2.85 14.38 2.39
N ALA A 119 -2.84 13.66 1.27
CA ALA A 119 -1.64 13.04 0.70
C ALA A 119 -0.67 14.02 0.02
N ARG A 120 -1.00 15.32 -0.08
CA ARG A 120 -0.26 16.31 -0.89
C ARG A 120 1.25 16.44 -0.57
N ALA A 121 1.66 16.06 0.64
CA ALA A 121 3.05 16.11 1.08
C ALA A 121 3.84 14.81 0.83
N LEU A 122 3.20 13.78 0.27
CA LEU A 122 3.86 12.51 -0.05
C LEU A 122 4.83 12.67 -1.23
N PRO A 123 5.84 11.78 -1.35
CA PRO A 123 6.70 11.70 -2.53
C PRO A 123 5.87 11.56 -3.83
N GLN A 124 6.36 12.13 -4.93
CA GLN A 124 5.63 12.13 -6.21
C GLN A 124 5.30 10.71 -6.71
N VAL A 125 6.23 9.76 -6.55
CA VAL A 125 6.01 8.36 -6.91
C VAL A 125 4.87 7.74 -6.09
N GLU A 126 4.76 8.08 -4.81
CA GLU A 126 3.70 7.59 -3.94
C GLU A 126 2.35 8.25 -4.24
N LEU A 127 2.34 9.55 -4.61
CA LEU A 127 1.14 10.21 -5.13
C LEU A 127 0.62 9.52 -6.41
N ALA A 128 1.53 9.15 -7.32
CA ALA A 128 1.17 8.43 -8.53
C ALA A 128 0.62 7.03 -8.23
N LEU A 129 1.24 6.30 -7.29
CA LEU A 129 0.74 5.01 -6.81
C LEU A 129 -0.65 5.13 -6.16
N LEU A 130 -0.86 6.13 -5.30
CA LEU A 130 -2.16 6.35 -4.66
C LEU A 130 -3.25 6.67 -5.68
N ARG A 131 -2.93 7.40 -6.75
CA ARG A 131 -3.87 7.65 -7.83
C ARG A 131 -4.32 6.33 -8.48
N LEU A 132 -3.38 5.47 -8.86
CA LEU A 132 -3.71 4.16 -9.45
C LEU A 132 -4.49 3.27 -8.47
N ALA A 133 -4.13 3.30 -7.19
CA ALA A 133 -4.85 2.56 -6.15
C ALA A 133 -6.29 3.06 -6.01
N TYR A 134 -6.48 4.38 -5.99
CA TYR A 134 -7.79 4.99 -5.88
C TYR A 134 -8.67 4.70 -7.11
N GLU A 135 -8.12 4.77 -8.31
CA GLU A 135 -8.79 4.36 -9.55
C GLU A 135 -9.26 2.89 -9.46
N ARG A 136 -8.40 1.99 -8.98
CA ARG A 136 -8.78 0.58 -8.76
C ARG A 136 -9.88 0.39 -7.71
N ILE A 137 -9.86 1.17 -6.62
CA ILE A 137 -10.84 1.09 -5.53
C ILE A 137 -12.24 1.56 -5.96
N LEU A 138 -12.30 2.48 -6.93
CA LEU A 138 -13.55 3.00 -7.46
C LEU A 138 -14.21 2.09 -8.50
N GLY A 139 -13.41 1.33 -9.27
CA GLY A 139 -13.89 0.44 -10.33
C GLY A 139 -13.67 1.02 -11.71
#